data_AF-A0A484BIT5-F1
#
_entry.id   AF-A0A484BIT5-F1
#
_cell.length_a   1.000
_cell.length_b   1.000
_cell.length_c   1.000
_cell.angle_alpha   90.00
_cell.angle_beta   90.00
_cell.angle_gamma   90.00
#
_symmetry.space_group_name_H-M   'P 1'
#
loop_
_entity.id
_entity.type
_entity.pdbx_description
1 polymer ?
#
loop_
_entity_poly.entity_id
_entity_poly.type
_entity_poly.pdbx_seq_one_letter_code
_entity_poly.pdbx_strand_id
1 'polypeptide(L)'
;MGEVQADVLKNSIYSQFPSFCSLQARAEDVVKLQTMMTEYLALKQTLDKVNHTMQEYYKITQQWRNEAAAREQQYQVQLQQCQAQIEKLTVENQELKKELESNLEQMRLSEEMHQKEHDELRQCVSEKSSLISNMAVEIEKLQQQQLHSYEYVPDDGSVTPVKCLKSGEQDNKVKDLQRQMSALLAENLEFKDMKKTYIEEIDCLKVNLTSAEELMRAMNADVKVLKANDAQKDEQITHLKTQIEIYRRDFEMERADREKNASEKEQYLLDLRALQRRNQELIEALAEAQKPNKLSSEPLKLGASSNSLRPDQRPVLDPTGAAAKTAEPALRCPICSKPFYALTVLQSHVNDCLDKN
;
A
#
# COMPACT_ATOMS: atom_id res chain seq x y z
N MET A 1 3.58 -73.28 -17.41
CA MET A 1 3.35 -73.44 -15.94
C MET A 1 2.00 -74.12 -15.81
N GLY A 2 2.00 -75.42 -15.48
CA GLY A 2 0.84 -76.29 -15.64
C GLY A 2 -0.31 -75.95 -14.70
N GLU A 3 -1.54 -76.11 -15.19
CA GLU A 3 -2.76 -76.04 -14.38
C GLU A 3 -2.74 -77.13 -13.33
N VAL A 4 -2.55 -76.74 -12.07
CA VAL A 4 -2.70 -77.66 -10.94
C VAL A 4 -4.20 -77.83 -10.70
N GLN A 5 -4.71 -79.04 -10.91
CA GLN A 5 -6.10 -79.40 -10.62
C GLN A 5 -6.44 -79.02 -9.17
N ALA A 6 -7.49 -78.21 -9.00
CA ALA A 6 -7.95 -77.70 -7.71
C ALA A 6 -8.19 -78.82 -6.68
N ASP A 7 -8.56 -80.02 -7.15
CA ASP A 7 -8.79 -81.19 -6.30
C ASP A 7 -7.51 -81.75 -5.66
N VAL A 8 -6.36 -81.58 -6.32
CA VAL A 8 -5.05 -82.02 -5.78
C VAL A 8 -4.59 -81.08 -4.66
N LEU A 9 -4.78 -79.76 -4.84
CA LEU A 9 -4.53 -78.77 -3.80
C LEU A 9 -5.47 -78.96 -2.61
N LYS A 10 -6.74 -79.25 -2.87
CA LYS A 10 -7.75 -79.52 -1.86
C LYS A 10 -7.34 -80.73 -1.01
N ASN A 11 -7.00 -81.86 -1.63
CA ASN A 11 -6.56 -83.06 -0.90
C ASN A 11 -5.21 -82.87 -0.18
N SER A 12 -4.31 -82.05 -0.72
CA SER A 12 -3.02 -81.76 -0.08
C SER A 12 -3.15 -80.87 1.15
N ILE A 13 -4.08 -79.91 1.15
CA ILE A 13 -4.30 -79.01 2.29
C ILE A 13 -5.05 -79.73 3.42
N TYR A 14 -6.05 -80.56 3.09
CA TYR A 14 -6.79 -81.33 4.10
C TYR A 14 -5.96 -82.44 4.77
N SER A 15 -4.91 -82.94 4.11
CA SER A 15 -3.99 -83.94 4.70
C SER A 15 -2.91 -83.33 5.59
N GLN A 16 -2.47 -82.10 5.33
CA GLN A 16 -1.47 -81.42 6.17
C GLN A 16 -2.06 -80.85 7.47
N PHE A 17 -3.37 -80.61 7.52
CA PHE A 17 -4.01 -80.06 8.72
C PHE A 17 -5.30 -80.82 9.07
N PRO A 18 -5.19 -81.98 9.77
CA PRO A 18 -6.33 -82.83 10.12
C PRO A 18 -7.39 -82.15 11.00
N SER A 19 -7.01 -81.07 11.71
CA SER A 19 -7.91 -80.26 12.55
C SER A 19 -8.95 -79.45 11.75
N PHE A 20 -8.81 -79.31 10.43
CA PHE A 20 -9.84 -78.69 9.58
C PHE A 20 -10.94 -79.67 9.16
N CYS A 21 -10.78 -80.98 9.36
CA CYS A 21 -11.85 -81.95 9.06
C CYS A 21 -13.01 -81.89 10.08
N SER A 22 -12.78 -81.38 11.29
CA SER A 22 -13.82 -81.23 12.32
C SER A 22 -14.55 -79.88 12.28
N LEU A 23 -14.03 -78.90 11.54
CA LEU A 23 -14.78 -77.70 11.17
C LEU A 23 -15.25 -77.91 9.73
N GLN A 24 -16.49 -78.31 9.54
CA GLN A 24 -17.15 -78.28 8.23
C GLN A 24 -17.45 -76.82 7.81
N ALA A 25 -16.46 -75.94 7.94
CA ALA A 25 -16.46 -74.65 7.27
C ALA A 25 -16.21 -74.95 5.79
N ARG A 26 -17.20 -74.68 4.94
CA ARG A 26 -17.04 -74.86 3.50
C ARG A 26 -15.85 -74.00 3.05
N ALA A 27 -15.03 -74.48 2.12
CA ALA A 27 -13.88 -73.73 1.61
C ALA A 27 -14.26 -72.30 1.14
N GLU A 28 -15.50 -72.14 0.69
CA GLU A 28 -16.13 -70.86 0.36
C GLU A 28 -16.17 -69.87 1.54
N ASP A 29 -16.44 -70.34 2.76
CA ASP A 29 -16.54 -69.51 3.96
C ASP A 29 -15.14 -69.05 4.44
N VAL A 30 -14.11 -69.89 4.24
CA VAL A 30 -12.72 -69.53 4.51
C VAL A 30 -12.25 -68.45 3.53
N VAL A 31 -12.57 -68.57 2.24
CA VAL A 31 -12.24 -67.55 1.24
C VAL A 31 -12.99 -66.24 1.53
N LYS A 32 -14.28 -66.29 1.87
CA LYS A 32 -15.04 -65.09 2.28
C LYS A 32 -14.42 -64.40 3.50
N LEU A 33 -14.01 -65.17 4.51
CA LEU A 33 -13.36 -64.62 5.70
C LEU A 33 -12.02 -63.96 5.35
N GLN A 34 -11.24 -64.60 4.47
CA GLN A 34 -9.99 -64.04 3.96
C GLN A 34 -10.23 -62.73 3.20
N THR A 35 -11.23 -62.68 2.31
CA THR A 35 -11.62 -61.46 1.60
C THR A 35 -12.02 -60.35 2.57
N MET A 36 -12.93 -60.63 3.53
CA MET A 36 -13.33 -59.64 4.54
C MET A 36 -12.15 -59.13 5.37
N MET A 37 -11.21 -60.00 5.72
CA MET A 37 -10.01 -59.61 6.46
C MET A 37 -9.09 -58.70 5.61
N THR A 38 -8.93 -59.00 4.32
CA THR A 38 -8.16 -58.12 3.41
C THR A 38 -8.84 -56.77 3.20
N GLU A 39 -10.16 -56.74 3.05
CA GLU A 39 -10.94 -55.50 2.94
C GLU A 39 -10.87 -54.68 4.22
N TYR A 40 -10.96 -55.32 5.39
CA TYR A 40 -10.79 -54.66 6.68
C TYR A 40 -9.40 -54.03 6.83
N LEU A 41 -8.34 -54.74 6.45
CA LEU A 41 -6.98 -54.21 6.47
C LEU A 41 -6.81 -53.03 5.51
N ALA A 42 -7.36 -53.11 4.30
CA ALA A 42 -7.36 -52.02 3.32
C ALA A 42 -8.13 -50.80 3.83
N LEU A 43 -9.28 -51.00 4.46
CA LEU A 43 -10.08 -49.93 5.06
C LEU A 43 -9.34 -49.27 6.21
N LYS A 44 -8.72 -50.05 7.10
CA LYS A 44 -7.91 -49.54 8.21
C LYS A 44 -6.75 -48.68 7.69
N GLN A 45 -6.01 -49.16 6.70
CA GLN A 45 -4.93 -48.36 6.07
C GLN A 45 -5.45 -47.08 5.43
N THR A 46 -6.63 -47.12 4.80
CA THR A 46 -7.25 -45.93 4.21
C THR A 46 -7.65 -44.93 5.29
N LEU A 47 -8.22 -45.39 6.40
CA LEU A 47 -8.60 -44.54 7.53
C LEU A 47 -7.37 -43.89 8.18
N ASP A 48 -6.27 -44.63 8.36
CA ASP A 48 -5.02 -44.09 8.90
C ASP A 48 -4.45 -43.00 7.98
N LYS A 49 -4.49 -43.21 6.65
CA LYS A 49 -4.09 -42.18 5.67
C LYS A 49 -4.98 -40.94 5.74
N VAL A 50 -6.30 -41.10 5.80
CA VAL A 50 -7.24 -39.97 5.89
C VAL A 50 -7.07 -39.19 7.21
N ASN A 51 -6.83 -39.88 8.32
CA ASN A 51 -6.55 -39.23 9.59
C ASN A 51 -5.25 -38.41 9.52
N HIS A 52 -4.21 -38.95 8.88
CA HIS A 52 -2.95 -38.24 8.69
C HIS A 52 -3.13 -36.99 7.83
N THR A 53 -3.78 -37.11 6.67
CA THR A 53 -4.02 -35.95 5.79
C THR A 53 -4.88 -34.89 6.48
N MET A 54 -5.90 -35.30 7.25
CA MET A 54 -6.72 -34.36 8.02
C MET A 54 -5.90 -33.59 9.06
N GLN A 55 -4.95 -34.24 9.74
CA GLN A 55 -4.04 -33.57 10.67
C GLN A 55 -3.11 -32.58 9.96
N GLU A 56 -2.62 -32.92 8.76
CA GLU A 56 -1.80 -32.01 7.95
C GLU A 56 -2.60 -30.80 7.49
N TYR A 57 -3.81 -31.00 6.98
CA TYR A 57 -4.70 -29.90 6.59
C TYR A 57 -5.01 -28.98 7.76
N TYR A 58 -5.23 -29.53 8.96
CA TYR A 58 -5.44 -28.74 10.16
C TYR A 58 -4.21 -27.88 10.51
N LYS A 59 -3.01 -28.47 10.48
CA LYS A 59 -1.75 -27.74 10.74
C LYS A 59 -1.53 -26.61 9.74
N ILE A 60 -1.70 -26.88 8.45
CA ILE A 60 -1.56 -25.89 7.38
C ILE A 60 -2.58 -24.77 7.59
N THR A 61 -3.85 -25.10 7.82
CA THR A 61 -4.91 -24.11 8.07
C THR A 61 -4.60 -23.23 9.28
N GLN A 62 -4.05 -23.81 10.34
CA GLN A 62 -3.65 -23.04 11.53
C GLN A 62 -2.48 -22.10 11.24
N GLN A 63 -1.49 -22.54 10.45
CA GLN A 63 -0.39 -21.68 9.99
C GLN A 63 -0.92 -20.50 9.17
N TRP A 64 -1.79 -20.74 8.20
CA TRP A 64 -2.41 -19.66 7.40
C TRP A 64 -3.16 -18.65 8.26
N ARG A 65 -3.90 -19.12 9.28
CA ARG A 65 -4.59 -18.22 10.23
C ARG A 65 -3.61 -17.36 11.01
N ASN A 66 -2.54 -17.95 11.53
CA ASN A 66 -1.52 -17.23 12.28
C ASN A 66 -0.79 -16.21 11.40
N GLU A 67 -0.43 -16.57 10.17
CA GLU A 67 0.22 -15.69 9.20
C GLU A 67 -0.69 -14.56 8.73
N ALA A 68 -1.99 -14.83 8.54
CA ALA A 68 -2.97 -13.80 8.24
C ALA A 68 -3.10 -12.80 9.40
N ALA A 69 -3.23 -13.29 10.63
CA ALA A 69 -3.30 -12.43 11.82
C ALA A 69 -2.03 -11.60 12.03
N ALA A 70 -0.85 -12.18 11.80
CA ALA A 70 0.42 -11.46 11.90
C ALA A 70 0.53 -10.34 10.85
N ARG A 71 0.12 -10.60 9.60
CA ARG A 71 0.08 -9.57 8.54
C ARG A 71 -0.92 -8.46 8.85
N GLU A 72 -2.10 -8.81 9.37
CA GLU A 72 -3.10 -7.83 9.78
C GLU A 72 -2.56 -6.90 10.87
N GLN A 73 -1.90 -7.45 11.90
CA GLN A 73 -1.24 -6.66 12.94
C GLN A 73 -0.15 -5.74 12.37
N GLN A 74 0.67 -6.23 11.43
CA GLN A 74 1.69 -5.41 10.78
C GLN A 74 1.07 -4.23 10.04
N TYR A 75 0.02 -4.46 9.25
CA TYR A 75 -0.69 -3.37 8.56
C TYR A 75 -1.34 -2.40 9.53
N GLN A 76 -1.90 -2.89 10.64
CA GLN A 76 -2.48 -2.03 11.66
C GLN A 76 -1.43 -1.13 12.32
N VAL A 77 -0.24 -1.65 12.64
CA VAL A 77 0.87 -0.86 13.18
C VAL A 77 1.38 0.16 12.17
N GLN A 78 1.55 -0.22 10.90
CA GLN A 78 1.96 0.72 9.84
C GLN A 78 0.93 1.85 9.66
N LEU A 79 -0.36 1.52 9.71
CA LEU A 79 -1.43 2.50 9.58
C LEU A 79 -1.44 3.48 10.75
N GLN A 80 -1.24 2.99 11.98
CA GLN A 80 -1.08 3.84 13.16
C GLN A 80 0.15 4.76 13.07
N GLN A 81 1.28 4.26 12.57
CA GLN A 81 2.48 5.07 12.35
C GLN A 81 2.24 6.17 11.31
N CYS A 82 1.60 5.84 10.18
CA CYS A 82 1.22 6.82 9.17
C CYS A 82 0.25 7.87 9.72
N GLN A 83 -0.75 7.46 10.52
CA GLN A 83 -1.68 8.39 11.17
C GLN A 83 -0.93 9.35 12.11
N ALA A 84 -0.03 8.84 12.96
CA ALA A 84 0.77 9.67 13.86
C ALA A 84 1.68 10.66 13.09
N GLN A 85 2.24 10.25 11.96
CA GLN A 85 3.04 11.15 11.10
C GLN A 85 2.17 12.23 10.45
N ILE A 86 0.99 11.88 9.97
CA ILE A 86 0.03 12.85 9.41
C ILE A 86 -0.37 13.86 10.49
N GLU A 87 -0.71 13.40 11.69
CA GLU A 87 -1.06 14.28 12.82
C GLU A 87 0.09 15.23 13.14
N LYS A 88 1.32 14.72 13.26
CA LYS A 88 2.50 15.56 13.49
C LYS A 88 2.67 16.63 12.42
N LEU A 89 2.63 16.24 11.14
CA LEU A 89 2.75 17.19 10.02
C LEU A 89 1.59 18.19 9.99
N THR A 90 0.38 17.80 10.39
CA THR A 90 -0.75 18.73 10.45
C THR A 90 -0.57 19.76 11.56
N VAL A 91 -0.03 19.38 12.71
CA VAL A 91 0.29 20.30 13.81
C VAL A 91 1.40 21.27 13.37
N GLU A 92 2.50 20.76 12.81
CA GLU A 92 3.60 21.59 12.31
C GLU A 92 3.12 22.58 11.23
N ASN A 93 2.28 22.14 10.29
CA ASN A 93 1.69 23.03 9.28
C ASN A 93 0.77 24.09 9.89
N GLN A 94 0.03 23.76 10.96
CA GLN A 94 -0.81 24.75 11.65
C GLN A 94 0.04 25.78 12.41
N GLU A 95 1.14 25.35 13.03
CA GLU A 95 2.08 26.23 13.71
C GLU A 95 2.77 27.17 12.72
N LEU A 96 3.30 26.64 11.62
CA LEU A 96 3.91 27.46 10.56
C LEU A 96 2.94 28.46 9.94
N LYS A 97 1.66 28.08 9.76
CA LYS A 97 0.63 29.01 9.30
C LYS A 97 0.40 30.17 10.28
N LYS A 98 0.30 29.86 11.58
CA LYS A 98 0.15 30.88 12.62
C LYS A 98 1.36 31.81 12.68
N GLU A 99 2.57 31.26 12.54
CA GLU A 99 3.80 32.05 12.52
C GLU A 99 3.86 32.95 11.28
N LEU A 100 3.48 32.45 10.10
CA LEU A 100 3.39 33.24 8.89
C LEU A 100 2.37 34.37 9.00
N GLU A 101 1.17 34.09 9.53
CA GLU A 101 0.13 35.08 9.79
C GLU A 101 0.63 36.17 10.75
N SER A 102 1.31 35.78 11.83
CA SER A 102 1.93 36.73 12.78
C SER A 102 3.00 37.60 12.11
N ASN A 103 3.86 37.01 11.29
CA ASN A 103 4.92 37.74 10.59
C ASN A 103 4.36 38.72 9.55
N LEU A 104 3.29 38.34 8.83
CA LEU A 104 2.59 39.22 7.91
C LEU A 104 1.95 40.40 8.63
N GLU A 105 1.35 40.17 9.79
CA GLU A 105 0.76 41.24 10.61
C GLU A 105 1.85 42.20 11.13
N GLN A 106 2.98 41.66 11.61
CA GLN A 106 4.12 42.48 12.02
C GLN A 106 4.70 43.32 10.88
N MET A 107 4.83 42.73 9.69
CA MET A 107 5.30 43.43 8.48
C MET A 107 4.34 44.56 8.11
N ARG A 108 3.04 44.30 8.11
CA ARG A 108 2.01 45.34 7.86
C ARG A 108 2.11 46.49 8.86
N LEU A 109 2.23 46.19 10.15
CA LEU A 109 2.37 47.22 11.18
C LEU A 109 3.66 48.04 11.00
N SER A 110 4.77 47.40 10.59
CA SER A 110 6.03 48.08 10.28
C SER A 110 5.89 49.00 9.05
N GLU A 111 5.22 48.53 8.00
CA GLU A 111 4.94 49.33 6.80
C GLU A 111 4.06 50.56 7.13
N GLU A 112 3.01 50.38 7.94
CA GLU A 112 2.16 51.47 8.42
C GLU A 112 2.94 52.49 9.26
N MET A 113 3.86 52.03 10.11
CA MET A 113 4.76 52.90 10.87
C MET A 113 5.68 53.70 9.94
N HIS A 114 6.37 53.03 9.02
CA HIS A 114 7.27 53.70 8.07
C HIS A 114 6.53 54.69 7.18
N GLN A 115 5.30 54.38 6.77
CA GLN A 115 4.48 55.28 5.98
C GLN A 115 4.13 56.54 6.79
N LYS A 116 3.73 56.40 8.07
CA LYS A 116 3.48 57.54 8.97
C LYS A 116 4.74 58.39 9.17
N GLU A 117 5.88 57.76 9.47
CA GLU A 117 7.16 58.45 9.62
C GLU A 117 7.53 59.23 8.35
N HIS A 118 7.32 58.63 7.17
CA HIS A 118 7.57 59.28 5.89
C HIS A 118 6.61 60.45 5.63
N ASP A 119 5.34 60.35 6.03
CA ASP A 119 4.36 61.42 5.91
C ASP A 119 4.66 62.59 6.86
N GLU A 120 5.05 62.31 8.10
CA GLU A 120 5.52 63.31 9.06
C GLU A 120 6.78 64.04 8.59
N LEU A 121 7.75 63.30 8.05
CA LEU A 121 8.95 63.88 7.45
C LEU A 121 8.62 64.77 6.24
N ARG A 122 7.70 64.33 5.36
CA ARG A 122 7.22 65.14 4.23
C ARG A 122 6.56 66.44 4.70
N GLN A 123 5.71 66.36 5.72
CA GLN A 123 5.08 67.54 6.30
C GLN A 123 6.13 68.49 6.89
N CYS A 124 7.05 68.00 7.72
CA CYS A 124 8.13 68.80 8.30
C CYS A 124 8.99 69.49 7.22
N VAL A 125 9.32 68.80 6.13
CA VAL A 125 10.07 69.38 5.01
C VAL A 125 9.26 70.48 4.32
N SER A 126 7.97 70.27 4.08
CA SER A 126 7.08 71.27 3.49
C SER A 126 6.99 72.54 4.35
N GLU A 127 6.80 72.38 5.67
CA GLU A 127 6.76 73.49 6.63
C GLU A 127 8.08 74.28 6.63
N LYS A 128 9.22 73.59 6.70
CA LYS A 128 10.55 74.23 6.62
C LYS A 128 10.78 74.93 5.28
N SER A 129 10.36 74.32 4.17
CA SER A 129 10.47 74.91 2.83
C SER A 129 9.61 76.17 2.71
N SER A 130 8.41 76.19 3.29
CA SER A 130 7.54 77.38 3.33
C SER A 130 8.18 78.50 4.15
N LEU A 131 8.75 78.18 5.32
CA LEU A 131 9.48 79.15 6.13
C LEU A 131 10.68 79.75 5.38
N ILE A 132 11.48 78.92 4.71
CA ILE A 132 12.62 79.37 3.88
C ILE A 132 12.13 80.30 2.77
N SER A 133 11.04 79.93 2.08
CA SER A 133 10.44 80.78 1.04
C SER A 133 9.99 82.14 1.58
N ASN A 134 9.34 82.16 2.76
CA ASN A 134 8.94 83.41 3.42
C ASN A 134 10.15 84.27 3.81
N MET A 135 11.17 83.67 4.42
CA MET A 135 12.41 84.35 4.78
C MET A 135 13.14 84.89 3.55
N ALA A 136 13.14 84.16 2.42
CA ALA A 136 13.77 84.59 1.18
C ALA A 136 13.10 85.87 0.62
N VAL A 137 11.77 85.93 0.62
CA VAL A 137 11.01 87.13 0.20
C VAL A 137 11.31 88.31 1.12
N GLU A 138 11.44 88.09 2.43
CA GLU A 138 11.76 89.15 3.37
C GLU A 138 13.20 89.67 3.21
N ILE A 139 14.16 88.77 2.95
CA ILE A 139 15.54 89.15 2.58
C ILE A 139 15.54 89.99 1.31
N GLU A 140 14.81 89.59 0.27
CA GLU A 140 14.73 90.34 -0.99
C GLU A 140 14.14 91.74 -0.77
N LYS A 141 13.10 91.85 0.06
CA LYS A 141 12.51 93.14 0.45
C LYS A 141 13.50 94.04 1.20
N LEU A 142 14.26 93.48 2.15
CA LEU A 142 15.29 94.21 2.90
C LEU A 142 16.46 94.65 2.00
N GLN A 143 16.87 93.79 1.06
CA GLN A 143 17.89 94.12 0.07
C GLN A 143 17.43 95.25 -0.87
N GLN A 144 16.18 95.21 -1.33
CA GLN A 144 15.59 96.30 -2.10
C GLN A 144 15.61 97.60 -1.29
N GLN A 145 15.25 97.58 0.00
CA GLN A 145 15.33 98.77 0.86
C GLN A 145 16.76 99.32 1.02
N GLN A 146 17.76 98.45 1.17
CA GLN A 146 19.18 98.87 1.21
C GLN A 146 19.68 99.44 -0.13
N LEU A 147 19.24 98.92 -1.28
CA LEU A 147 19.62 99.43 -2.60
C LEU A 147 19.16 100.89 -2.81
N HIS A 148 18.14 101.35 -2.09
CA HIS A 148 17.68 102.74 -2.13
C HIS A 148 18.51 103.68 -1.21
N SER A 149 19.49 103.18 -0.45
CA SER A 149 20.25 103.94 0.56
C SER A 149 21.75 104.10 0.31
N TYR A 150 22.26 103.83 -0.90
CA TYR A 150 23.69 104.02 -1.21
C TYR A 150 23.96 105.35 -1.94
N GLU A 151 24.63 106.28 -1.25
CA GLU A 151 25.30 107.47 -1.82
C GLU A 151 26.76 107.12 -2.14
N TYR A 152 27.17 107.41 -3.37
CA TYR A 152 28.46 107.03 -3.98
C TYR A 152 29.60 107.94 -3.48
N VAL A 153 30.67 107.34 -2.95
CA VAL A 153 31.93 108.03 -2.64
C VAL A 153 33.05 107.45 -3.53
N PRO A 154 33.67 108.25 -4.41
CA PRO A 154 34.88 107.88 -5.12
C PRO A 154 36.10 108.25 -4.27
N ASP A 155 37.10 107.37 -4.22
CA ASP A 155 38.43 107.74 -3.75
C ASP A 155 39.49 107.26 -4.75
N ASP A 156 40.43 108.16 -5.01
CA ASP A 156 41.30 108.23 -6.17
C ASP A 156 42.77 108.21 -5.71
N GLY A 157 43.63 107.65 -6.56
CA GLY A 157 45.10 107.75 -6.44
C GLY A 157 45.78 106.77 -5.47
N SER A 158 47.06 106.42 -5.63
CA SER A 158 48.08 106.77 -6.62
C SER A 158 49.33 105.89 -6.40
N VAL A 159 50.02 105.57 -7.51
CA VAL A 159 51.49 105.39 -7.69
C VAL A 159 52.25 104.26 -6.97
N THR A 160 53.02 103.54 -7.83
CA THR A 160 54.08 102.51 -7.69
C THR A 160 55.31 102.98 -6.86
N PRO A 161 56.51 102.33 -6.81
CA PRO A 161 57.02 100.99 -7.21
C PRO A 161 57.95 100.32 -6.15
N VAL A 162 58.00 98.99 -5.96
CA VAL A 162 59.22 98.34 -5.37
C VAL A 162 59.47 96.92 -5.91
N LYS A 163 60.72 96.73 -6.30
CA LYS A 163 61.39 95.57 -6.90
C LYS A 163 61.57 94.42 -5.88
N CYS A 164 60.99 93.24 -6.12
CA CYS A 164 61.45 91.95 -5.53
C CYS A 164 60.95 90.75 -6.37
N LEU A 165 61.41 90.60 -7.61
CA LEU A 165 60.89 89.61 -8.57
C LEU A 165 61.60 88.25 -8.58
N LYS A 166 62.30 87.84 -7.52
CA LYS A 166 62.97 86.50 -7.51
C LYS A 166 62.64 85.59 -6.33
N SER A 167 62.09 86.11 -5.22
CA SER A 167 61.63 85.27 -4.09
C SER A 167 60.20 84.77 -4.27
N GLY A 168 59.29 85.62 -4.78
CA GLY A 168 57.87 85.26 -4.96
C GLY A 168 57.63 84.19 -6.03
N GLU A 169 58.47 84.11 -7.07
CA GLU A 169 58.35 83.05 -8.10
C GLU A 169 58.75 81.67 -7.58
N GLN A 170 59.73 81.60 -6.67
CA GLN A 170 60.11 80.36 -6.00
C GLN A 170 59.03 79.96 -4.98
N ASP A 171 58.52 80.90 -4.18
CA ASP A 171 57.41 80.62 -3.24
C ASP A 171 56.12 80.20 -3.96
N ASN A 172 55.81 80.78 -5.12
CA ASN A 172 54.66 80.37 -5.92
C ASN A 172 54.85 78.96 -6.50
N LYS A 173 56.05 78.63 -7.00
CA LYS A 173 56.38 77.26 -7.44
C LYS A 173 56.30 76.25 -6.30
N VAL A 174 56.77 76.61 -5.10
CA VAL A 174 56.66 75.75 -3.91
C VAL A 174 55.20 75.53 -3.52
N LYS A 175 54.37 76.59 -3.53
CA LYS A 175 52.93 76.48 -3.27
C LYS A 175 52.20 75.64 -4.32
N ASP A 176 52.56 75.78 -5.59
CA ASP A 176 51.94 75.01 -6.67
C ASP A 176 52.34 73.53 -6.61
N LEU A 177 53.61 73.23 -6.31
CA LEU A 177 54.06 71.85 -6.04
C LEU A 177 53.36 71.27 -4.81
N GLN A 178 53.18 72.07 -3.75
CA GLN A 178 52.47 71.63 -2.55
C GLN A 178 50.99 71.36 -2.82
N ARG A 179 50.33 72.18 -3.65
CA ARG A 179 48.96 71.92 -4.12
C ARG A 179 48.88 70.66 -4.97
N GLN A 180 49.81 70.45 -5.90
CA GLN A 180 49.87 69.23 -6.71
C GLN A 180 50.10 67.99 -5.84
N MET A 181 50.97 68.08 -4.83
CA MET A 181 51.22 66.98 -3.89
C MET A 181 49.99 66.68 -3.04
N SER A 182 49.27 67.69 -2.56
CA SER A 182 47.99 67.50 -1.86
C SER A 182 46.91 66.89 -2.75
N ALA A 183 46.83 67.31 -4.02
CA ALA A 183 45.89 66.74 -4.99
C ALA A 183 46.19 65.27 -5.28
N LEU A 184 47.46 64.93 -5.50
CA LEU A 184 47.90 63.54 -5.68
C LEU A 184 47.65 62.69 -4.43
N LEU A 185 47.82 63.24 -3.24
CA LEU A 185 47.50 62.52 -1.98
C LEU A 185 46.01 62.25 -1.83
N ALA A 186 45.14 63.19 -2.21
CA ALA A 186 43.70 63.02 -2.19
C ALA A 186 43.26 61.92 -3.19
N GLU A 187 43.76 61.98 -4.43
CA GLU A 187 43.49 60.95 -5.44
C GLU A 187 44.01 59.57 -5.00
N ASN A 188 45.16 59.50 -4.32
CA ASN A 188 45.69 58.24 -3.78
C ASN A 188 44.81 57.66 -2.66
N LEU A 189 44.20 58.52 -1.84
CA LEU A 189 43.26 58.10 -0.80
C LEU A 189 41.98 57.57 -1.43
N GLU A 190 41.40 58.28 -2.40
CA GLU A 190 40.23 57.82 -3.14
C GLU A 190 40.48 56.48 -3.84
N PHE A 191 41.66 56.30 -4.44
CA PHE A 191 42.03 55.04 -5.09
C PHE A 191 42.15 53.88 -4.08
N LYS A 192 42.65 54.15 -2.87
CA LYS A 192 42.71 53.15 -1.79
C LYS A 192 41.32 52.78 -1.30
N ASP A 193 40.43 53.75 -1.15
CA ASP A 193 39.05 53.52 -0.73
C ASP A 193 38.29 52.71 -1.79
N MET A 194 38.42 53.06 -3.07
CA MET A 194 37.84 52.23 -4.16
C MET A 194 38.40 50.81 -4.15
N LYS A 195 39.72 50.65 -4.01
CA LYS A 195 40.34 49.33 -3.93
C LYS A 195 39.78 48.51 -2.77
N LYS A 196 39.54 49.15 -1.63
CA LYS A 196 38.93 48.50 -0.46
C LYS A 196 37.50 48.04 -0.77
N THR A 197 36.67 48.88 -1.38
CA THR A 197 35.30 48.51 -1.80
C THR A 197 35.31 47.32 -2.75
N TYR A 198 36.19 47.31 -3.76
CA TYR A 198 36.29 46.18 -4.69
C TYR A 198 36.71 44.88 -4.00
N ILE A 199 37.60 44.94 -3.00
CA ILE A 199 37.98 43.75 -2.22
C ILE A 199 36.78 43.23 -1.43
N GLU A 200 36.02 44.10 -0.77
CA GLU A 200 34.82 43.74 -0.02
C GLU A 200 33.74 43.11 -0.91
N GLU A 201 33.50 43.67 -2.11
CA GLU A 201 32.59 43.11 -3.10
C GLU A 201 33.05 41.72 -3.58
N ILE A 202 34.33 41.57 -3.88
CA ILE A 202 34.90 40.28 -4.29
C ILE A 202 34.73 39.23 -3.19
N ASP A 203 34.95 39.60 -1.93
CA ASP A 203 34.82 38.67 -0.81
C ASP A 203 33.35 38.30 -0.55
N CYS A 204 32.42 39.24 -0.69
CA CYS A 204 30.98 38.96 -0.67
C CYS A 204 30.59 37.98 -1.80
N LEU A 205 31.08 38.20 -3.02
CA LEU A 205 30.82 37.32 -4.16
C LEU A 205 31.39 35.91 -3.95
N LYS A 206 32.57 35.77 -3.33
CA LYS A 206 33.14 34.45 -3.00
C LYS A 206 32.28 33.69 -2.00
N VAL A 207 31.79 34.37 -0.96
CA VAL A 207 30.90 33.75 0.04
C VAL A 207 29.60 33.30 -0.62
N ASN A 208 29.00 34.13 -1.46
CA ASN A 208 27.79 33.79 -2.20
C ASN A 208 28.00 32.63 -3.19
N LEU A 209 29.14 32.58 -3.85
CA LEU A 209 29.49 31.46 -4.73
C LEU A 209 29.61 30.16 -3.93
N THR A 210 30.30 30.20 -2.78
CA THR A 210 30.51 29.02 -1.93
C THR A 210 29.18 28.50 -1.39
N SER A 211 28.29 29.39 -0.92
CA SER A 211 26.97 29.01 -0.43
C SER A 211 26.08 28.44 -1.53
N ALA A 212 26.13 29.02 -2.75
CA ALA A 212 25.41 28.49 -3.90
C ALA A 212 25.92 27.09 -4.32
N GLU A 213 27.23 26.86 -4.29
CA GLU A 213 27.83 25.55 -4.57
C GLU A 213 27.46 24.49 -3.52
N GLU A 214 27.40 24.87 -2.24
CA GLU A 214 26.95 23.98 -1.16
C GLU A 214 25.47 23.61 -1.32
N LEU A 215 24.62 24.59 -1.64
CA LEU A 215 23.21 24.34 -1.92
C LEU A 215 23.02 23.40 -3.12
N MET A 216 23.75 23.63 -4.22
CA MET A 216 23.73 22.73 -5.36
C MET A 216 24.22 21.33 -5.02
N ARG A 217 25.25 21.20 -4.16
CA ARG A 217 25.73 19.89 -3.69
C ARG A 217 24.67 19.17 -2.85
N ALA A 218 23.99 19.88 -1.95
CA ALA A 218 22.90 19.33 -1.15
C ALA A 218 21.74 18.86 -2.04
N MET A 219 21.26 19.72 -2.94
CA MET A 219 20.17 19.38 -3.86
C MET A 219 20.52 18.17 -4.74
N ASN A 220 21.77 18.09 -5.23
CA ASN A 220 22.22 16.93 -6.00
C ASN A 220 22.29 15.65 -5.17
N ALA A 221 22.60 15.73 -3.88
CA ALA A 221 22.56 14.59 -2.98
C ALA A 221 21.12 14.12 -2.76
N ASP A 222 20.18 15.04 -2.51
CA ASP A 222 18.76 14.72 -2.35
C ASP A 222 18.18 14.07 -3.61
N VAL A 223 18.50 14.60 -4.80
CA VAL A 223 18.10 14.00 -6.07
C VAL A 223 18.64 12.58 -6.22
N LYS A 224 19.87 12.30 -5.79
CA LYS A 224 20.43 10.93 -5.83
C LYS A 224 19.69 9.99 -4.89
N VAL A 225 19.36 10.44 -3.68
CA VAL A 225 18.59 9.66 -2.71
C VAL A 225 17.18 9.36 -3.24
N LEU A 226 16.50 10.37 -3.79
CA LEU A 226 15.18 10.19 -4.39
C LEU A 226 15.21 9.19 -5.55
N LYS A 227 16.20 9.30 -6.45
CA LYS A 227 16.38 8.33 -7.54
C LYS A 227 16.63 6.91 -7.06
N ALA A 228 17.39 6.72 -5.99
CA ALA A 228 17.63 5.41 -5.41
C ALA A 228 16.34 4.82 -4.79
N ASN A 229 15.56 5.65 -4.09
CA ASN A 229 14.26 5.25 -3.53
C ASN A 229 13.25 4.89 -4.63
N ASP A 230 13.21 5.64 -5.73
CA ASP A 230 12.34 5.34 -6.87
C ASP A 230 12.73 4.02 -7.52
N ALA A 231 14.02 3.78 -7.74
CA ALA A 231 14.51 2.49 -8.26
C ALA A 231 14.10 1.30 -7.36
N GLN A 232 14.22 1.45 -6.04
CA GLN A 232 13.79 0.42 -5.09
C GLN A 232 12.27 0.17 -5.16
N LYS A 233 11.45 1.21 -5.31
CA LYS A 233 10.00 1.07 -5.46
C LYS A 233 9.63 0.42 -6.78
N ASP A 234 10.34 0.73 -7.86
CA ASP A 234 10.13 0.10 -9.17
C ASP A 234 10.42 -1.41 -9.12
N GLU A 235 11.46 -1.83 -8.40
CA GLU A 235 11.74 -3.26 -8.15
C GLU A 235 10.58 -3.93 -7.39
N GLN A 236 10.04 -3.29 -6.34
CA GLN A 236 8.89 -3.81 -5.59
C GLN A 236 7.64 -3.92 -6.47
N ILE A 237 7.34 -2.88 -7.26
CA ILE A 237 6.22 -2.89 -8.20
C ILE A 237 6.38 -4.02 -9.21
N THR A 238 7.60 -4.25 -9.70
CA THR A 238 7.89 -5.34 -10.64
C THR A 238 7.64 -6.70 -10.01
N HIS A 239 8.13 -6.92 -8.78
CA HIS A 239 7.87 -8.16 -8.04
C HIS A 239 6.36 -8.41 -7.83
N LEU A 240 5.62 -7.39 -7.40
CA LEU A 240 4.16 -7.48 -7.21
C LEU A 240 3.43 -7.78 -8.51
N LYS A 241 3.82 -7.16 -9.63
CA LYS A 241 3.25 -7.44 -10.95
C LYS A 241 3.48 -8.90 -11.34
N THR A 242 4.70 -9.42 -11.18
CA THR A 242 5.00 -10.83 -11.46
C THR A 242 4.17 -11.76 -10.57
N GLN A 243 4.02 -11.46 -9.28
CA GLN A 243 3.19 -12.24 -8.38
C GLN A 243 1.72 -12.27 -8.81
N ILE A 244 1.15 -11.12 -9.17
CA ILE A 244 -0.22 -11.01 -9.69
C ILE A 244 -0.37 -11.86 -10.96
N GLU A 245 0.63 -11.83 -11.84
CA GLU A 245 0.58 -12.57 -13.10
C GLU A 245 0.67 -14.10 -12.90
N ILE A 246 1.45 -14.55 -11.91
CA ILE A 246 1.49 -15.96 -11.50
C ILE A 246 0.11 -16.37 -10.97
N TYR A 247 -0.45 -15.64 -10.00
CA TYR A 247 -1.77 -15.97 -9.45
C TYR A 247 -2.87 -15.95 -10.50
N ARG A 248 -2.79 -15.02 -11.45
CA ARG A 248 -3.72 -14.97 -12.57
C ARG A 248 -3.61 -16.23 -13.43
N ARG A 249 -2.39 -16.65 -13.82
CA ARG A 249 -2.19 -17.90 -14.59
C ARG A 249 -2.66 -19.12 -13.82
N ASP A 250 -2.34 -19.22 -12.53
CA ASP A 250 -2.76 -20.34 -11.70
C ASP A 250 -4.28 -20.42 -11.61
N PHE A 251 -4.95 -19.27 -11.47
CA PHE A 251 -6.41 -19.21 -11.46
C PHE A 251 -7.03 -19.60 -12.82
N GLU A 252 -6.45 -19.13 -13.93
CA GLU A 252 -6.89 -19.49 -15.28
C GLU A 252 -6.70 -21.00 -15.54
N MET A 253 -5.58 -21.57 -15.10
CA MET A 253 -5.28 -22.99 -15.20
C MET A 253 -6.25 -23.84 -14.38
N GLU A 254 -6.46 -23.51 -13.11
CA GLU A 254 -7.43 -24.21 -12.25
C GLU A 254 -8.85 -24.14 -12.83
N ARG A 255 -9.22 -23.00 -13.42
CA ARG A 255 -10.52 -22.86 -14.09
C ARG A 255 -10.64 -23.79 -15.30
N ALA A 256 -9.62 -23.83 -16.16
CA ALA A 256 -9.59 -24.71 -17.32
C ALA A 256 -9.65 -26.19 -16.91
N ASP A 257 -8.91 -26.58 -15.87
CA ASP A 257 -8.93 -27.94 -15.34
C ASP A 257 -10.29 -28.31 -14.75
N ARG A 258 -10.97 -27.39 -14.04
CA ARG A 258 -12.33 -27.62 -13.58
C ARG A 258 -13.34 -27.77 -14.71
N GLU A 259 -13.23 -26.97 -15.76
CA GLU A 259 -14.09 -27.07 -16.93
C GLU A 259 -13.89 -28.40 -17.64
N LYS A 260 -12.63 -28.83 -17.82
CA LYS A 260 -12.29 -30.14 -18.37
C LYS A 260 -12.87 -31.27 -17.52
N ASN A 261 -12.67 -31.26 -16.20
CA ASN A 261 -13.22 -32.26 -15.29
C ASN A 261 -14.76 -32.30 -15.34
N ALA A 262 -15.41 -31.15 -15.47
CA ALA A 262 -16.87 -31.08 -15.63
C ALA A 262 -17.32 -31.72 -16.94
N SER A 263 -16.62 -31.46 -18.05
CA SER A 263 -16.90 -32.05 -19.36
C SER A 263 -16.68 -33.57 -19.38
N GLU A 264 -15.60 -34.05 -18.77
CA GLU A 264 -15.33 -35.49 -18.62
C GLU A 264 -16.39 -36.17 -17.75
N LYS A 265 -16.81 -35.53 -16.66
CA LYS A 265 -17.91 -36.02 -15.82
C LYS A 265 -19.22 -36.13 -16.61
N GLU A 266 -19.54 -35.15 -17.44
CA GLU A 266 -20.73 -35.21 -18.30
C GLU A 266 -20.63 -36.36 -19.31
N GLN A 267 -19.45 -36.54 -19.91
CA GLN A 267 -19.18 -37.64 -20.82
C GLN A 267 -19.35 -39.02 -20.14
N TYR A 268 -18.81 -39.21 -18.94
CA TYR A 268 -19.01 -40.44 -18.17
C TYR A 268 -20.48 -40.71 -17.83
N LEU A 269 -21.27 -39.66 -17.55
CA LEU A 269 -22.71 -39.81 -17.32
C LEU A 269 -23.46 -40.23 -18.59
N LEU A 270 -23.07 -39.71 -19.76
CA LEU A 270 -23.63 -40.14 -21.04
C LEU A 270 -23.30 -41.60 -21.34
N ASP A 271 -22.05 -42.00 -21.14
CA ASP A 271 -21.58 -43.39 -21.33
C ASP A 271 -22.29 -44.35 -20.38
N LEU A 272 -22.45 -43.97 -19.11
CA LEU A 272 -23.19 -44.77 -18.13
C LEU A 272 -24.64 -44.98 -18.55
N ARG A 273 -25.33 -43.93 -19.03
CA ARG A 273 -26.71 -44.05 -19.56
C ARG A 273 -26.77 -44.94 -20.80
N ALA A 274 -25.77 -44.88 -21.68
CA ALA A 274 -25.70 -45.74 -22.86
C ALA A 274 -25.50 -47.22 -22.47
N LEU A 275 -24.61 -47.49 -21.52
CA LEU A 275 -24.39 -48.84 -20.97
C LEU A 275 -25.63 -49.37 -20.24
N GLN A 276 -26.30 -48.53 -19.45
CA GLN A 276 -27.55 -48.90 -18.79
C GLN A 276 -28.64 -49.28 -19.82
N ARG A 277 -28.80 -48.50 -20.89
CA ARG A 277 -29.71 -48.84 -22.00
C ARG A 277 -29.35 -50.18 -22.64
N ARG A 278 -28.08 -50.40 -22.97
CA ARG A 278 -27.62 -51.67 -23.56
C ARG A 278 -27.82 -52.87 -22.63
N ASN A 279 -27.55 -52.71 -21.33
CA ASN A 279 -27.82 -53.76 -20.35
C ASN A 279 -29.32 -54.05 -20.24
N GLN A 280 -30.16 -53.02 -20.26
CA GLN A 280 -31.61 -53.18 -20.28
C GLN A 280 -32.08 -53.95 -21.52
N GLU A 281 -31.57 -53.60 -22.71
CA GLU A 281 -31.85 -54.31 -23.97
C GLU A 281 -31.40 -55.78 -23.89
N LEU A 282 -30.23 -56.07 -23.30
CA LEU A 282 -29.76 -57.45 -23.10
C LEU A 282 -30.62 -58.24 -22.11
N ILE A 283 -31.05 -57.61 -21.01
CA ILE A 283 -31.98 -58.23 -20.05
C ILE A 283 -33.31 -58.54 -20.74
N GLU A 284 -33.83 -57.61 -21.54
CA GLU A 284 -35.05 -57.81 -22.33
C GLU A 284 -34.88 -58.93 -23.35
N ALA A 285 -33.77 -58.99 -24.08
CA ALA A 285 -33.48 -60.06 -25.03
C ALA A 285 -33.34 -61.44 -24.35
N LEU A 286 -32.71 -61.52 -23.18
CA LEU A 286 -32.64 -62.74 -22.38
C LEU A 286 -34.03 -63.16 -21.86
N ALA A 287 -34.86 -62.20 -21.44
CA ALA A 287 -36.24 -62.46 -21.03
C ALA A 287 -37.11 -62.95 -22.21
N GLU A 288 -36.92 -62.38 -23.40
CA GLU A 288 -37.58 -62.81 -24.64
C GLU A 288 -37.14 -64.24 -25.04
N ALA A 289 -35.86 -64.57 -24.89
CA ALA A 289 -35.32 -65.91 -25.14
C ALA A 289 -35.79 -66.94 -24.09
N GLN A 290 -36.11 -66.51 -22.87
CA GLN A 290 -36.67 -67.34 -21.82
C GLN A 290 -38.20 -67.50 -21.88
N LYS A 291 -38.91 -66.76 -22.76
CA LYS A 291 -40.33 -67.03 -23.01
C LYS A 291 -40.45 -68.45 -23.62
N PRO A 292 -41.14 -69.38 -22.95
CA PRO A 292 -41.17 -70.77 -23.39
C PRO A 292 -41.89 -70.89 -24.72
N ASN A 293 -41.16 -71.34 -25.73
CA ASN A 293 -41.74 -71.95 -26.92
C ASN A 293 -42.51 -73.18 -26.43
N LYS A 294 -43.83 -73.08 -26.32
CA LYS A 294 -44.71 -74.22 -26.05
C LYS A 294 -44.52 -75.21 -27.17
N LEU A 295 -43.81 -76.32 -26.94
CA LEU A 295 -44.07 -77.66 -27.46
C LEU A 295 -43.05 -78.64 -26.83
N SER A 296 -43.57 -79.72 -26.24
CA SER A 296 -42.90 -80.98 -25.81
C SER A 296 -42.25 -80.97 -24.41
N SER A 297 -42.95 -81.45 -23.36
CA SER A 297 -42.87 -82.81 -22.74
C SER A 297 -41.60 -83.03 -21.90
N GLU A 298 -41.55 -83.46 -20.63
CA GLU A 298 -42.46 -84.05 -19.62
C GLU A 298 -41.74 -83.93 -18.23
N PRO A 299 -42.41 -84.18 -17.08
CA PRO A 299 -41.93 -83.78 -15.76
C PRO A 299 -41.21 -84.90 -14.98
N LEU A 300 -40.06 -84.59 -14.37
CA LEU A 300 -39.49 -85.38 -13.28
C LEU A 300 -39.60 -84.58 -11.97
N LYS A 301 -40.45 -85.08 -11.08
CA LYS A 301 -40.52 -84.70 -9.66
C LYS A 301 -39.30 -85.27 -8.95
N LEU A 302 -38.66 -84.46 -8.09
CA LEU A 302 -38.12 -84.81 -6.76
C LEU A 302 -37.34 -83.59 -6.23
N GLY A 303 -37.85 -82.94 -5.18
CA GLY A 303 -37.04 -82.71 -3.99
C GLY A 303 -37.19 -81.29 -3.47
N ALA A 304 -37.68 -81.17 -2.25
CA ALA A 304 -38.08 -79.96 -1.57
C ALA A 304 -36.98 -78.89 -1.42
N SER A 305 -37.33 -77.63 -1.67
CA SER A 305 -37.15 -76.50 -0.74
C SER A 305 -37.39 -75.16 -1.44
N SER A 306 -38.51 -74.53 -1.12
CA SER A 306 -38.55 -73.12 -0.72
C SER A 306 -40.00 -72.73 -0.48
N ASN A 307 -40.36 -72.65 0.80
CA ASN A 307 -41.41 -71.75 1.21
C ASN A 307 -40.95 -70.34 0.87
N SER A 308 -41.59 -69.70 -0.10
CA SER A 308 -41.68 -68.25 -0.13
C SER A 308 -43.05 -67.88 -0.64
N LEU A 309 -43.79 -67.17 0.20
CA LEU A 309 -44.77 -66.12 -0.09
C LEU A 309 -45.87 -66.17 0.97
N ARG A 310 -45.60 -65.53 2.11
CA ARG A 310 -46.58 -64.59 2.68
C ARG A 310 -45.94 -63.22 2.86
N PRO A 311 -46.73 -62.15 2.68
CA PRO A 311 -46.27 -60.80 2.51
C PRO A 311 -46.40 -60.07 3.85
N ASP A 312 -45.29 -59.88 4.56
CA ASP A 312 -45.26 -58.87 5.61
C ASP A 312 -43.84 -58.57 6.04
N GLN A 313 -43.65 -57.34 6.51
CA GLN A 313 -42.42 -56.79 7.11
C GLN A 313 -41.37 -56.31 6.10
N ARG A 314 -41.50 -55.01 5.78
CA ARG A 314 -40.34 -54.16 5.44
C ARG A 314 -39.35 -54.17 6.60
N PRO A 315 -38.08 -54.53 6.40
CA PRO A 315 -37.01 -54.15 7.32
C PRO A 315 -36.58 -52.74 6.98
N VAL A 316 -37.02 -51.79 7.80
CA VAL A 316 -36.28 -50.55 8.02
C VAL A 316 -34.97 -50.97 8.68
N LEU A 317 -33.87 -50.85 7.94
CA LEU A 317 -32.52 -50.89 8.50
C LEU A 317 -31.83 -49.58 8.16
N ASP A 318 -31.66 -48.81 9.23
CA ASP A 318 -30.87 -47.59 9.33
C ASP A 318 -29.45 -47.75 8.76
N PRO A 319 -28.97 -46.81 7.95
CA PRO A 319 -27.57 -46.39 8.02
C PRO A 319 -27.43 -45.42 9.19
N THR A 320 -26.81 -45.88 10.27
CA THR A 320 -26.42 -45.01 11.39
C THR A 320 -25.37 -44.02 10.92
N GLY A 321 -25.67 -42.71 11.03
CA GLY A 321 -24.68 -41.66 10.84
C GLY A 321 -25.23 -40.26 10.54
N ALA A 322 -26.00 -39.68 11.47
CA ALA A 322 -26.27 -38.24 11.58
C ALA A 322 -27.06 -37.55 10.43
N ALA A 323 -28.29 -38.00 10.20
CA ALA A 323 -29.33 -37.06 9.77
C ALA A 323 -29.82 -36.28 11.00
N ALA A 324 -29.09 -35.24 11.40
CA ALA A 324 -29.69 -34.19 12.20
C ALA A 324 -30.83 -33.59 11.36
N LYS A 325 -32.06 -33.72 11.85
CA LYS A 325 -33.22 -32.95 11.39
C LYS A 325 -32.72 -31.54 11.10
N THR A 326 -32.87 -31.09 9.86
CA THR A 326 -32.62 -29.71 9.45
C THR A 326 -33.49 -28.81 10.32
N ALA A 327 -32.96 -28.41 11.47
CA ALA A 327 -33.37 -27.18 12.11
C ALA A 327 -32.99 -26.11 11.10
N GLU A 328 -33.99 -25.40 10.57
CA GLU A 328 -33.76 -24.21 9.77
C GLU A 328 -32.68 -23.35 10.44
N PRO A 329 -31.74 -22.77 9.68
CA PRO A 329 -30.61 -22.05 10.23
C PRO A 329 -31.12 -20.81 10.98
N ALA A 330 -31.33 -20.96 12.29
CA ALA A 330 -31.71 -19.88 13.18
C ALA A 330 -30.49 -18.96 13.33
N LEU A 331 -30.51 -17.84 12.62
CA LEU A 331 -29.52 -16.78 12.69
C LEU A 331 -29.63 -16.12 14.06
N ARG A 332 -28.51 -15.97 14.80
CA ARG A 332 -28.53 -15.44 16.17
C ARG A 332 -27.93 -14.05 16.25
N CYS A 333 -28.51 -13.20 17.09
CA CYS A 333 -27.95 -11.90 17.42
C CYS A 333 -26.66 -12.08 18.25
N PRO A 334 -25.51 -11.51 17.83
CA PRO A 334 -24.25 -11.65 18.55
C PRO A 334 -24.23 -10.94 19.91
N ILE A 335 -25.17 -10.01 20.15
CA ILE A 335 -25.21 -9.20 21.38
C ILE A 335 -26.07 -9.88 22.46
N CYS A 336 -27.27 -10.35 22.09
CA CYS A 336 -28.22 -10.93 23.06
C CYS A 336 -28.55 -12.41 22.81
N SER A 337 -27.89 -13.05 21.84
CA SER A 337 -28.02 -14.48 21.50
C SER A 337 -29.44 -14.96 21.09
N LYS A 338 -30.38 -14.04 20.86
CA LYS A 338 -31.74 -14.36 20.41
C LYS A 338 -31.74 -14.96 19.00
N PRO A 339 -32.46 -16.07 18.75
CA PRO A 339 -32.56 -16.70 17.44
C PRO A 339 -33.62 -16.05 16.56
N PHE A 340 -33.35 -15.97 15.26
CA PHE A 340 -34.20 -15.40 14.21
C PHE A 340 -34.18 -16.29 12.97
N TYR A 341 -35.30 -16.34 12.25
CA TYR A 341 -35.48 -17.21 11.08
C TYR A 341 -35.33 -16.45 9.75
N ALA A 342 -35.14 -15.13 9.78
CA ALA A 342 -34.94 -14.30 8.59
C ALA A 342 -33.83 -13.27 8.84
N LEU A 343 -32.93 -13.10 7.86
CA LEU A 343 -31.77 -12.22 7.96
C LEU A 343 -32.16 -10.74 8.14
N THR A 344 -33.22 -10.28 7.48
CA THR A 344 -33.71 -8.90 7.57
C THR A 344 -34.18 -8.55 8.98
N VAL A 345 -34.85 -9.49 9.66
CA VAL A 345 -35.34 -9.31 11.04
C VAL A 345 -34.19 -9.35 12.05
N LEU A 346 -33.19 -10.21 11.81
CA LEU A 346 -31.96 -10.19 12.60
C LEU A 346 -31.24 -8.86 12.45
N GLN A 347 -31.11 -8.35 11.23
CA GLN A 347 -30.35 -7.14 10.94
C GLN A 347 -30.97 -5.89 11.59
N SER A 348 -32.31 -5.76 11.54
CA SER A 348 -33.01 -4.70 12.27
C SER A 348 -32.83 -4.82 13.79
N HIS A 349 -32.93 -6.05 14.31
CA HIS A 349 -32.77 -6.31 15.74
C HIS A 349 -31.33 -6.07 16.25
N VAL A 350 -30.31 -6.37 15.44
CA VAL A 350 -28.91 -6.10 15.78
C VAL A 350 -28.67 -4.60 15.89
N ASN A 351 -29.21 -3.81 14.97
CA ASN A 351 -29.13 -2.34 15.04
C ASN A 351 -29.83 -1.82 16.30
N ASP A 352 -31.05 -2.28 16.59
CA ASP A 352 -31.77 -1.89 17.82
C ASP A 352 -31.06 -2.36 19.12
N CYS A 353 -30.33 -3.47 19.07
CA CYS A 353 -29.54 -3.98 20.21
C CYS A 353 -28.23 -3.22 20.43
N LEU A 354 -27.64 -2.69 19.35
CA LEU A 354 -26.46 -1.83 19.43
C LEU A 354 -26.82 -0.47 20.04
N ASP A 355 -28.00 0.07 19.73
CA ASP A 355 -28.41 1.40 20.23
C ASP A 355 -28.88 1.40 21.70
N LYS A 356 -29.11 0.23 22.31
CA LYS A 356 -29.65 0.07 23.67
C LYS A 356 -28.67 -0.48 24.70
N ASN A 357 -27.45 -0.81 24.30
CA ASN A 357 -26.32 -1.14 25.19
C ASN A 357 -25.22 -0.11 25.00
#